data_AF-A0A9R0YEM0-F1
#
_entry.id   AF-A0A9R0YEM0-F1
#
_cell.length_a   1.000
_cell.length_b   1.000
_cell.length_c   1.000
_cell.angle_alpha   90.00
_cell.angle_beta   90.00
_cell.angle_gamma   90.00
#
_symmetry.space_group_name_H-M   'P 1'
#
loop_
_entity.id
_entity.type
_entity.pdbx_description
1 polymer ?
#
loop_
_entity_poly.entity_id
_entity_poly.type
_entity_poly.pdbx_seq_one_letter_code
_entity_poly.pdbx_strand_id
1 'polypeptide(L)'
;MPKQFPLIQTKIVDFFKIQRRPAFAAPEPPEGRKRKRKAASALVVSKKKSRKLLPFTPSEDPVRRLTQMASLATALTATGAVFSNDLTYVPGMAPRSANQSALEAGGMQVRRYPVQFNLPISTKFKPVRH
;
A
#
# COMPACT_ATOMS: atom_id res chain seq x y z
N MET A 1 27.85 -23.14 -1.93
CA MET A 1 26.45 -23.40 -1.51
C MET A 1 25.93 -22.15 -0.82
N PRO A 2 24.93 -21.42 -1.36
CA PRO A 2 24.32 -20.32 -0.62
C PRO A 2 23.62 -20.89 0.63
N LYS A 3 23.88 -20.31 1.80
CA LYS A 3 23.24 -20.69 3.07
C LYS A 3 21.73 -20.58 2.92
N GLN A 4 21.03 -21.70 3.08
CA GLN A 4 19.57 -21.73 3.15
C GLN A 4 19.09 -20.77 4.24
N PHE A 5 18.12 -19.93 3.89
CA PHE A 5 17.49 -19.03 4.85
C PHE A 5 16.81 -19.89 5.93
N PRO A 6 17.03 -19.61 7.23
CA PRO A 6 16.51 -20.45 8.29
C PRO A 6 14.98 -20.50 8.24
N LEU A 7 14.46 -21.68 7.88
CA LEU A 7 13.05 -22.00 7.73
C LEU A 7 12.38 -22.20 9.10
N ILE A 8 12.56 -21.25 10.01
CA ILE A 8 12.02 -21.34 11.38
C ILE A 8 10.66 -20.62 11.48
N GLN A 9 10.34 -19.74 10.54
CA GLN A 9 9.12 -18.92 10.56
C GLN A 9 8.03 -19.53 9.68
N THR A 10 7.24 -20.44 10.24
CA THR A 10 6.16 -21.16 9.53
C THR A 10 4.90 -20.31 9.32
N LYS A 11 4.78 -19.16 10.00
CA LYS A 11 3.63 -18.25 9.89
C LYS A 11 4.06 -16.88 9.40
N ILE A 12 3.30 -16.33 8.45
CA ILE A 12 3.54 -15.00 7.87
C ILE A 12 3.57 -13.87 8.93
N VAL A 13 2.84 -14.06 10.04
CA VAL A 13 2.82 -13.13 11.18
C VAL A 13 4.21 -12.97 11.82
N ASP A 14 4.97 -14.05 11.91
CA ASP A 14 6.31 -14.07 12.53
C ASP A 14 7.34 -13.36 11.65
N PHE A 15 7.14 -13.43 10.32
CA PHE A 15 7.98 -12.74 9.34
C PHE A 15 7.82 -11.21 9.41
N PHE A 16 6.58 -10.74 9.57
CA PHE A 16 6.26 -9.30 9.63
C PHE A 16 6.22 -8.71 11.05
N LYS A 17 6.49 -9.49 12.10
CA LYS A 17 6.43 -9.07 13.52
C LYS A 17 5.12 -8.35 13.87
N ILE A 18 3.99 -8.81 13.32
CA ILE A 18 2.70 -8.17 13.54
C ILE A 18 2.23 -8.48 14.97
N GLN A 19 2.16 -7.45 15.82
CA GLN A 19 1.62 -7.58 17.18
C GLN A 19 0.08 -7.58 17.11
N ARG A 20 -0.55 -8.72 17.41
CA ARG A 20 -2.01 -8.78 17.59
C ARG A 20 -2.36 -8.30 18.99
N ARG A 21 -3.05 -7.16 19.09
CA ARG A 21 -3.68 -6.75 20.35
C ARG A 21 -4.92 -7.62 20.60
N PRO A 22 -5.23 -7.97 21.86
CA PRO A 22 -6.44 -8.74 22.17
C PRO A 22 -7.69 -7.90 21.85
N ALA A 23 -8.61 -8.51 21.11
CA ALA A 23 -9.94 -7.97 20.82
C ALA A 23 -10.87 -8.24 22.01
N PHE A 24 -10.68 -7.54 23.13
CA PHE A 24 -11.69 -7.54 24.19
C PHE A 24 -11.66 -6.24 24.99
N ALA A 25 -12.50 -5.30 24.57
CA ALA A 25 -13.19 -4.32 25.41
C ALA A 25 -14.07 -3.48 24.47
N ALA A 26 -15.33 -3.91 24.30
CA ALA A 26 -16.35 -3.03 23.77
C ALA A 26 -16.56 -1.88 24.78
N PRO A 27 -16.51 -0.61 24.38
CA PRO A 27 -16.94 0.47 25.25
C PRO A 27 -18.47 0.56 25.22
N GLU A 28 -19.10 0.27 26.36
CA GLU A 28 -20.51 0.55 26.63
C GLU A 28 -20.85 2.03 26.32
N PRO A 29 -22.04 2.33 25.75
CA PRO A 29 -22.43 3.70 25.45
C PRO A 29 -22.86 4.44 26.73
N PRO A 30 -22.31 5.64 27.03
CA PRO A 30 -22.79 6.41 28.17
C PRO A 30 -24.15 7.06 27.86
N GLU A 31 -25.13 6.75 28.70
CA GLU A 31 -26.47 7.35 28.73
C GLU A 31 -26.46 8.87 28.92
N GLY A 32 -27.58 9.48 28.51
CA GLY A 32 -27.68 10.88 28.13
C GLY A 32 -27.41 11.93 29.21
N ARG A 33 -26.90 13.08 28.76
CA ARG A 33 -27.10 14.40 29.37
C ARG A 33 -26.99 15.47 28.29
N LYS A 34 -28.14 15.99 27.86
CA LYS A 34 -28.24 17.17 26.98
C LYS A 34 -27.60 18.38 27.68
N ARG A 35 -26.39 18.77 27.29
CA ARG A 35 -25.78 20.05 27.69
C ARG A 35 -25.43 20.89 26.46
N LYS A 36 -26.32 21.87 26.25
CA LYS A 36 -26.15 23.21 25.66
C LYS A 36 -24.87 23.43 24.83
N ARG A 37 -25.06 23.58 23.51
CA ARG A 37 -24.05 24.00 22.53
C ARG A 37 -23.30 25.25 23.02
N LYS A 38 -21.99 25.13 23.25
CA LYS A 38 -21.05 26.25 23.12
C LYS A 38 -20.22 26.01 21.87
N ALA A 39 -20.52 26.78 20.84
CA ALA A 39 -19.69 26.92 19.65
C ALA A 39 -18.38 27.62 20.04
N ALA A 40 -17.35 26.84 20.38
CA ALA A 40 -15.99 27.34 20.61
C ALA A 40 -14.99 26.18 20.50
N SER A 41 -15.01 25.49 19.37
CA SER A 41 -13.78 24.89 18.87
C SER A 41 -13.69 25.30 17.41
N ALA A 42 -13.21 26.52 17.19
CA ALA A 42 -12.42 26.78 16.00
C ALA A 42 -11.33 25.72 16.01
N LEU A 43 -11.62 24.58 15.37
CA LEU A 43 -10.62 23.65 14.93
C LEU A 43 -9.76 24.51 14.03
N VAL A 44 -8.63 24.96 14.59
CA VAL A 44 -7.50 25.42 13.82
C VAL A 44 -7.23 24.26 12.87
N VAL A 45 -7.80 24.36 11.67
CA VAL A 45 -7.41 23.56 10.52
C VAL A 45 -6.02 24.08 10.21
N SER A 46 -5.05 23.66 11.04
CA SER A 46 -3.68 23.55 10.62
C SER A 46 -3.79 22.76 9.32
N LYS A 47 -3.53 23.46 8.23
CA LYS A 47 -3.60 22.96 6.87
C LYS A 47 -2.62 21.80 6.81
N LYS A 48 -3.08 20.61 7.19
CA LYS A 48 -2.22 19.43 7.32
C LYS A 48 -1.68 19.22 5.92
N LYS A 49 -0.39 19.51 5.75
CA LYS A 49 0.34 19.37 4.50
C LYS A 49 -0.07 18.03 3.90
N SER A 50 -0.67 18.06 2.71
CA SER A 50 -1.27 16.88 2.09
C SER A 50 -0.27 15.73 2.14
N ARG A 51 -0.64 14.60 2.76
CA ARG A 51 0.22 13.41 2.77
C ARG A 51 0.18 12.80 1.37
N LYS A 52 1.29 12.89 0.64
CA LYS A 52 1.47 12.28 -0.69
C LYS A 52 2.15 10.92 -0.53
N LEU A 53 1.81 9.99 -1.42
CA LEU A 53 2.56 8.74 -1.52
C LEU A 53 3.92 9.02 -2.13
N LEU A 54 4.96 8.45 -1.53
CA LEU A 54 6.32 8.50 -2.04
C LEU A 54 6.69 7.15 -2.65
N PRO A 55 7.50 7.14 -3.72
CA PRO A 55 8.01 5.90 -4.26
C PRO A 55 8.93 5.21 -3.25
N PHE A 56 9.00 3.88 -3.33
CA PHE A 56 9.98 3.09 -2.61
C PHE A 56 11.36 3.24 -3.25
N THR A 57 12.39 3.38 -2.41
CA THR A 57 13.80 3.35 -2.85
C THR A 57 14.39 1.97 -2.53
N PRO A 58 14.79 1.17 -3.54
CA PRO A 58 15.38 -0.14 -3.31
C PRO A 58 16.78 -0.05 -2.68
N SER A 59 17.23 -1.16 -2.07
CA SER A 59 18.62 -1.28 -1.59
C SER A 59 19.60 -1.08 -2.74
N GLU A 60 20.65 -0.27 -2.54
CA GLU A 60 21.67 0.02 -3.57
C GLU A 60 22.46 -1.24 -3.97
N ASP A 61 22.84 -2.05 -2.98
CA ASP A 61 23.55 -3.31 -3.19
C ASP A 61 22.66 -4.34 -3.91
N PRO A 62 23.09 -4.82 -5.11
CA PRO A 62 22.39 -5.87 -5.85
C PRO A 62 22.25 -7.19 -5.09
N VAL A 63 23.26 -7.59 -4.31
CA VAL A 63 23.25 -8.87 -3.58
C VAL A 63 22.17 -8.85 -2.51
N ARG A 64 22.00 -7.72 -1.82
CA ARG A 64 20.90 -7.49 -0.88
C ARG A 64 19.53 -7.58 -1.55
N ARG A 65 19.34 -6.99 -2.74
CA ARG A 65 18.05 -7.10 -3.46
C ARG A 65 17.73 -8.54 -3.83
N LEU A 66 18.72 -9.29 -4.31
CA LEU A 66 18.57 -10.72 -4.61
C LEU A 66 18.20 -11.52 -3.36
N THR A 67 18.86 -11.23 -2.23
CA THR A 67 18.56 -11.89 -0.95
C THR A 67 17.13 -11.63 -0.48
N GLN A 68 16.64 -10.38 -0.65
CA GLN A 68 15.26 -10.03 -0.34
C GLN A 68 14.25 -10.80 -1.21
N MET A 69 14.48 -10.87 -2.52
CA MET A 69 13.61 -11.64 -3.42
C MET A 69 13.69 -13.15 -3.15
N ALA A 70 14.87 -13.68 -2.83
CA ALA A 70 15.04 -15.09 -2.49
C ALA A 70 14.29 -15.47 -1.21
N SER A 71 14.26 -14.57 -0.22
CA SER A 71 13.49 -14.75 1.00
C SER A 71 11.98 -14.82 0.73
N LEU A 72 11.47 -13.91 -0.12
CA LEU A 72 10.07 -13.96 -0.60
C LEU A 72 9.77 -15.27 -1.34
N ALA A 73 10.62 -15.66 -2.28
CA ALA A 73 10.46 -16.89 -3.05
C ALA A 73 10.41 -18.14 -2.14
N THR A 74 11.28 -18.19 -1.13
CA THR A 74 11.30 -19.29 -0.16
C THR A 74 9.98 -19.40 0.60
N ALA A 75 9.42 -18.25 1.03
CA ALA A 75 8.14 -18.23 1.72
C ALA A 75 6.98 -18.66 0.81
N LEU A 76 6.97 -18.24 -0.46
CA LEU A 76 5.95 -18.64 -1.43
C LEU A 76 6.03 -20.13 -1.77
N THR A 77 7.24 -20.66 -1.98
CA THR A 77 7.44 -22.10 -2.21
C THR A 77 6.98 -22.93 -1.01
N ALA A 78 7.26 -22.48 0.22
CA ALA A 78 6.85 -23.18 1.43
C ALA A 78 5.31 -23.25 1.58
N THR A 79 4.57 -22.28 1.05
CA THR A 79 3.10 -22.28 1.06
C THR A 79 2.48 -22.88 -0.20
N GLY A 80 3.29 -23.29 -1.17
CA GLY A 80 2.82 -23.75 -2.48
C GLY A 80 2.20 -22.64 -3.34
N ALA A 81 2.48 -21.38 -3.05
CA ALA A 81 1.97 -20.24 -3.79
C ALA A 81 2.90 -19.85 -4.95
N VAL A 82 2.31 -19.32 -6.03
CA VAL A 82 3.04 -18.74 -7.17
C VAL A 82 3.04 -17.22 -7.05
N PHE A 83 4.19 -16.61 -7.34
CA PHE A 83 4.31 -15.16 -7.34
C PHE A 83 3.43 -14.52 -8.42
N SER A 84 2.64 -13.51 -8.02
CA SER A 84 1.98 -12.56 -8.92
C SER A 84 2.04 -11.18 -8.28
N ASN A 85 2.41 -10.16 -9.06
CA ASN A 85 2.39 -8.76 -8.60
C ASN A 85 1.06 -8.05 -8.93
N ASP A 86 0.19 -8.72 -9.69
CA ASP A 86 -1.08 -8.17 -10.16
C ASP A 86 -2.27 -8.93 -9.57
N LEU A 87 -3.43 -8.28 -9.58
CA LEU A 87 -4.70 -8.93 -9.28
C LEU A 87 -5.09 -9.85 -10.45
N THR A 88 -5.35 -11.12 -10.13
CA THR A 88 -5.77 -12.14 -11.10
C THR A 88 -7.27 -12.44 -10.95
N TYR A 89 -7.92 -12.75 -12.07
CA TYR A 89 -9.33 -13.13 -12.12
C TYR A 89 -9.44 -14.51 -12.77
N VAL A 90 -9.76 -15.52 -11.96
CA VAL A 90 -9.76 -16.93 -12.38
C VAL A 90 -11.17 -17.32 -12.87
N PRO A 91 -11.30 -18.08 -13.99
CA PRO A 91 -12.59 -18.63 -14.40
C PRO A 91 -13.25 -19.44 -13.28
N GLY A 92 -14.56 -19.28 -13.10
CA GLY A 92 -15.31 -19.89 -11.99
C GLY A 92 -15.23 -19.11 -10.67
N MET A 93 -14.42 -18.06 -10.60
CA MET A 93 -14.40 -17.07 -9.52
C MET A 93 -14.96 -15.73 -10.01
N ALA A 94 -14.81 -14.66 -9.22
CA ALA A 94 -15.29 -13.33 -9.60
C ALA A 94 -14.58 -12.82 -10.87
N PRO A 95 -15.33 -12.31 -11.87
CA PRO A 95 -14.73 -11.71 -13.06
C PRO A 95 -14.20 -10.30 -12.76
N ARG A 96 -13.32 -9.80 -13.63
CA ARG A 96 -12.78 -8.43 -13.53
C ARG A 96 -13.87 -7.35 -13.53
N SER A 97 -14.95 -7.56 -14.28
CA SER A 97 -16.09 -6.65 -14.36
C SER A 97 -16.83 -6.47 -13.04
N ALA A 98 -16.69 -7.42 -12.10
CA ALA A 98 -17.27 -7.32 -10.76
C ALA A 98 -16.43 -6.43 -9.82
N ASN A 99 -15.15 -6.19 -10.11
CA ASN A 99 -14.30 -5.29 -9.33
C ASN A 99 -14.57 -3.83 -9.70
N GLN A 100 -15.68 -3.28 -9.19
CA GLN A 100 -16.08 -1.90 -9.40
C GLN A 100 -16.10 -1.13 -8.09
N SER A 101 -15.34 -0.04 -8.04
CA SER A 101 -15.25 0.83 -6.85
C SER A 101 -16.58 1.46 -6.44
N ALA A 102 -17.52 1.58 -7.39
CA ALA A 102 -18.85 2.15 -7.17
C ALA A 102 -19.77 1.23 -6.36
N LEU A 103 -19.45 -0.07 -6.29
CA LEU A 103 -20.25 -1.06 -5.56
C LEU A 103 -19.90 -1.10 -4.05
N GLU A 104 -18.89 -0.33 -3.60
CA GLU A 104 -18.50 -0.26 -2.20
C GLU A 104 -19.51 0.54 -1.37
N ALA A 105 -20.08 -0.08 -0.34
CA ALA A 105 -21.01 0.58 0.57
C ALA A 105 -20.30 1.70 1.37
N GLY A 106 -20.79 2.93 1.25
CA GLY A 106 -20.14 4.11 1.84
C GLY A 106 -19.07 4.75 0.95
N GLY A 107 -18.84 4.20 -0.25
CA GLY A 107 -17.92 4.74 -1.25
C GLY A 107 -16.44 4.44 -0.98
N MET A 108 -15.62 4.48 -2.03
CA MET A 108 -14.18 4.24 -1.93
C MET A 108 -13.36 5.52 -2.24
N GLN A 109 -12.34 5.77 -1.43
CA GLN A 109 -11.42 6.88 -1.66
C GLN A 109 -10.65 6.70 -2.99
N VAL A 110 -10.70 7.71 -3.84
CA VAL A 110 -10.01 7.71 -5.14
C VAL A 110 -8.52 8.05 -4.96
N ARG A 111 -7.63 7.23 -5.52
CA ARG A 111 -6.19 7.55 -5.60
C ARG A 111 -5.98 8.74 -6.54
N ARG A 112 -5.35 9.80 -6.02
CA ARG A 112 -4.96 10.96 -6.82
C ARG A 112 -3.55 10.75 -7.35
N TYR A 113 -3.39 10.76 -8.67
CA TYR A 113 -2.08 10.81 -9.31
C TYR A 113 -1.65 12.29 -9.45
N PRO A 114 -0.37 12.63 -9.27
CA PRO A 114 0.13 13.94 -9.66
C PRO A 114 0.00 14.08 -11.19
N VAL A 115 -0.45 15.25 -11.65
CA VAL A 115 -0.46 15.61 -13.07
C VAL A 115 0.98 15.51 -13.58
N GLN A 116 1.25 14.59 -14.50
CA GLN A 116 2.51 14.56 -15.22
C GLN A 116 2.48 15.71 -16.22
N PHE A 117 3.16 16.82 -15.92
CA PHE A 117 3.44 17.84 -16.92
C PHE A 117 4.43 17.23 -17.92
N ASN A 118 3.92 16.71 -19.04
CA ASN A 118 4.73 16.44 -20.20
C ASN A 118 5.12 17.79 -20.81
N LEU A 119 6.24 18.36 -20.37
CA LEU A 119 6.90 19.43 -21.11
C LEU A 119 7.39 18.82 -22.43
N PRO A 120 6.93 19.29 -23.61
CA PRO A 120 7.53 18.88 -24.86
C PRO A 120 8.99 19.34 -24.86
N ILE A 121 9.91 18.40 -25.03
CA ILE A 121 11.33 18.71 -25.23
C ILE A 121 11.43 19.50 -26.53
N SER A 122 11.59 20.81 -26.43
CA SER A 122 11.87 21.69 -27.56
C SER A 122 13.30 21.43 -28.04
N THR A 123 13.48 20.48 -28.95
CA THR A 123 14.75 20.31 -29.67
C THR A 123 14.84 21.40 -30.73
N LYS A 124 15.34 22.58 -30.35
CA LYS A 124 15.83 23.56 -31.32
C LYS A 124 17.13 23.03 -31.93
N PHE A 125 17.01 22.26 -33.01
CA PHE A 125 18.12 21.87 -33.85
C PHE A 125 18.62 23.13 -34.60
N LYS A 126 19.85 23.58 -34.33
CA LYS A 126 20.51 24.63 -35.12
C LYS A 126 21.33 23.93 -36.23
N PRO A 127 21.11 24.24 -37.53
CA PRO A 127 21.94 23.70 -38.58
C PRO A 127 23.29 24.45 -38.62
N VAL A 128 24.39 23.71 -38.61
CA VAL A 128 25.72 24.21 -38.96
C VAL A 128 25.80 24.25 -40.48
N ARG A 129 26.02 25.43 -41.07
CA ARG A 129 26.35 25.54 -42.49
C ARG A 129 27.86 25.31 -42.65
N HIS A 130 28.23 24.48 -43.62
CA HIS A 130 29.60 24.30 -44.08
C HIS A 130 30.12 25.54 -44.79
#